data_AF-A0A955SED8-F1
#
_entry.id   AF-A0A955SED8-F1
#
_cell.length_a   1.000
_cell.length_b   1.000
_cell.length_c   1.000
_cell.angle_alpha   90.00
_cell.angle_beta   90.00
_cell.angle_gamma   90.00
#
_symmetry.space_group_name_H-M   'P 1'
#
loop_
_entity.id
_entity.type
_entity.pdbx_description
1 polymer ?
#
loop_
_entity_poly.entity_id
_entity_poly.type
_entity_poly.pdbx_seq_one_letter_code
_entity_poly.pdbx_strand_id
1 'polypeptide(L)'
;RAKALDYLVYGELLALLEPTNDVPSLSGTWNKPGGDGPVTLKAVQGALWKGTDGSAGVFLANADTQPHPFSFEVDAQSHGLGPSDNWSVKRITSSEMTSAPPQEGNRFDYTIEVPGRDAVLVVFRPETKP
;
A
#
# COMPACT_ATOMS: atom_id res chain seq x y z
N ARG A 1 19.65 -0.02 5.58
CA ARG A 1 19.21 -0.62 4.30
C ARG A 1 17.80 -0.12 4.00
N ALA A 2 17.51 0.31 2.76
CA ALA A 2 16.20 0.81 2.36
C ALA A 2 15.13 -0.28 2.56
N LYS A 3 14.04 0.05 3.26
CA LYS A 3 13.05 -0.93 3.75
C LYS A 3 12.04 -1.39 2.70
N ALA A 4 11.82 -0.58 1.65
CA ALA A 4 10.86 -0.86 0.57
C ALA A 4 11.50 -1.48 -0.68
N LEU A 5 12.82 -1.70 -0.67
CA LEU A 5 13.61 -2.19 -1.81
C LEU A 5 13.07 -3.52 -2.38
N ASP A 6 12.70 -4.44 -1.48
CA ASP A 6 12.24 -5.78 -1.85
C ASP A 6 10.90 -5.77 -2.59
N TYR A 7 10.19 -4.64 -2.58
CA TYR A 7 8.90 -4.43 -3.26
C TYR A 7 9.05 -3.47 -4.45
N LEU A 8 9.44 -2.22 -4.21
CA LEU A 8 9.42 -1.16 -5.24
C LEU A 8 10.55 -1.27 -6.27
N VAL A 9 11.61 -2.03 -5.97
CA VAL A 9 12.77 -2.20 -6.86
C VAL A 9 12.87 -3.62 -7.41
N TYR A 10 12.73 -4.62 -6.53
CA TYR A 10 12.87 -6.03 -6.92
C TYR A 10 11.56 -6.82 -6.98
N GLY A 11 10.49 -6.24 -6.47
CA GLY A 11 9.19 -6.89 -6.43
C GLY A 11 8.38 -6.70 -7.71
N GLU A 12 7.15 -7.18 -7.65
CA GLU A 12 6.18 -7.12 -8.73
C GLU A 12 4.97 -6.29 -8.30
N LEU A 13 4.55 -5.33 -9.12
CA LEU A 13 3.29 -4.61 -8.91
C LEU A 13 2.12 -5.51 -9.30
N LEU A 14 1.29 -5.87 -8.34
CA LEU A 14 0.15 -6.77 -8.55
C LEU A 14 -1.13 -6.00 -8.88
N ALA A 15 -1.37 -4.87 -8.20
CA ALA A 15 -2.59 -4.09 -8.40
C ALA A 15 -2.40 -2.64 -7.94
N LEU A 16 -3.15 -1.73 -8.55
CA LEU A 16 -3.48 -0.44 -7.94
C LEU A 16 -4.70 -0.65 -7.05
N LEU A 17 -4.67 -0.08 -5.85
CA LEU A 17 -5.75 -0.23 -4.88
C LEU A 17 -6.70 0.96 -4.96
N GLU A 18 -7.98 0.65 -5.16
CA GLU A 18 -9.06 1.62 -5.00
C GLU A 18 -9.46 1.67 -3.51
N PRO A 19 -9.65 2.86 -2.93
CA PRO A 19 -10.06 2.97 -1.54
C PRO A 19 -11.50 2.50 -1.35
N THR A 20 -11.77 1.83 -0.24
CA THR A 20 -13.13 1.44 0.20
C THR A 20 -13.83 2.54 1.01
N ASN A 21 -13.12 3.63 1.32
CA ASN A 21 -13.66 4.85 1.93
C ASN A 21 -13.50 6.06 0.99
N ASP A 22 -14.17 7.16 1.35
CA ASP A 22 -13.97 8.43 0.65
C ASP A 22 -12.59 9.02 0.94
N VAL A 23 -11.80 9.18 -0.12
CA VAL A 23 -10.54 9.93 -0.14
C VAL A 23 -10.74 11.20 -0.97
N PRO A 24 -10.31 12.39 -0.49
CA PRO A 24 -10.41 13.63 -1.23
C PRO A 24 -9.71 13.57 -2.58
N SER A 25 -10.16 14.39 -3.53
CA SER A 25 -9.49 14.50 -4.84
C SER A 25 -8.66 15.78 -4.89
N LEU A 26 -7.46 15.68 -5.42
CA LEU A 26 -6.58 16.80 -5.74
C LEU A 26 -6.67 17.06 -7.24
N SER A 27 -6.71 18.34 -7.61
CA SER A 27 -6.70 18.76 -9.01
C SER A 27 -5.52 19.68 -9.27
N GLY A 28 -4.90 19.55 -10.44
CA GLY A 28 -3.82 20.42 -10.87
C GLY A 28 -3.63 20.34 -12.38
N THR A 29 -2.82 21.25 -12.91
CA THR A 29 -2.45 21.22 -14.33
C THR A 29 -1.15 20.46 -14.48
N TRP A 30 -1.16 19.39 -15.28
CA TRP A 30 0.01 18.55 -15.52
C TRP A 30 0.48 18.72 -16.96
N ASN A 31 1.79 18.66 -17.16
CA ASN A 31 2.34 18.51 -18.50
C ASN A 31 2.11 17.06 -18.96
N LYS A 32 1.37 16.89 -20.05
CA LYS A 32 1.05 15.60 -20.65
C LYS A 32 1.33 15.63 -22.15
N PRO A 33 1.48 14.48 -22.83
CA PRO A 33 1.55 14.45 -24.28
C PRO A 33 0.34 15.19 -24.88
N GLY A 34 0.59 16.18 -25.73
CA GLY A 34 -0.45 17.05 -26.31
C GLY A 34 -0.67 18.39 -25.61
N GLY A 35 0.14 18.72 -24.59
CA GLY A 35 0.14 20.02 -23.91
C GLY A 35 -0.40 19.94 -22.48
N ASP A 36 -0.29 21.06 -21.77
CA ASP A 36 -0.71 21.15 -20.37
C ASP A 36 -2.24 20.99 -20.24
N GLY A 37 -2.69 20.26 -19.23
CA GLY A 37 -4.12 20.12 -18.97
C GLY A 37 -4.45 19.69 -17.55
N PRO A 38 -5.73 19.84 -17.14
CA PRO A 38 -6.16 19.47 -15.80
C PRO A 38 -6.12 17.96 -15.62
N VAL A 39 -5.65 17.54 -14.44
CA VAL A 39 -5.67 16.17 -13.96
C VAL A 39 -6.24 16.18 -12.55
N THR A 40 -7.13 15.24 -12.27
CA THR A 40 -7.73 15.03 -10.95
C THR A 40 -7.44 13.62 -10.50
N LEU A 41 -6.85 13.47 -9.32
CA LEU A 41 -6.51 12.18 -8.71
C LEU A 41 -6.91 12.18 -7.24
N LYS A 42 -7.04 11.00 -6.63
CA LYS A 42 -7.20 10.89 -5.18
C LYS A 42 -5.96 11.39 -4.47
N ALA A 43 -6.16 12.06 -3.33
CA ALA A 43 -5.10 12.60 -2.48
C ALA A 43 -4.12 11.51 -2.00
N VAL A 44 -4.66 10.32 -1.71
CA VAL A 44 -3.88 9.14 -1.39
C VAL A 44 -4.07 8.11 -2.49
N GLN A 45 -2.96 7.52 -2.94
CA GLN A 45 -2.94 6.41 -3.88
C GLN A 45 -2.35 5.18 -3.20
N GLY A 46 -2.91 4.01 -3.52
CA GLY A 46 -2.45 2.74 -2.97
C GLY A 46 -2.03 1.76 -4.09
N ALA A 47 -1.04 0.93 -3.79
CA ALA A 47 -0.60 -0.14 -4.68
C ALA A 47 -0.21 -1.39 -3.88
N LEU A 48 -0.59 -2.55 -4.40
CA LEU A 48 -0.21 -3.86 -3.88
C LEU A 48 1.00 -4.39 -4.65
N TRP A 49 2.02 -4.79 -3.90
CA TRP A 49 3.26 -5.34 -4.42
C TRP A 49 3.52 -6.72 -3.83
N LYS A 50 4.13 -7.59 -4.63
CA LYS A 50 4.68 -8.87 -4.19
C LYS A 50 6.18 -8.76 -4.01
N GLY A 51 6.66 -9.08 -2.81
CA GLY A 51 8.08 -9.23 -2.52
C GLY A 51 8.63 -10.55 -3.06
N THR A 52 9.95 -10.59 -3.29
CA THR A 52 10.64 -11.80 -3.77
C THR A 52 10.60 -12.97 -2.78
N ASP A 53 10.37 -12.70 -1.49
CA ASP A 53 10.18 -13.68 -0.43
C ASP A 53 8.73 -14.19 -0.31
N GLY A 54 7.85 -13.80 -1.24
CA GLY A 54 6.42 -14.16 -1.23
C GLY A 54 5.55 -13.30 -0.31
N SER A 55 6.13 -12.31 0.38
CA SER A 55 5.36 -11.35 1.17
C SER A 55 4.59 -10.36 0.31
N ALA A 56 3.56 -9.75 0.89
CA ALA A 56 2.83 -8.64 0.29
C ALA A 56 3.23 -7.30 0.91
N GLY A 57 3.37 -6.28 0.07
CA GLY A 57 3.59 -4.90 0.46
C GLY A 57 2.49 -4.01 -0.09
N VAL A 58 1.70 -3.39 0.79
CA VAL A 58 0.75 -2.33 0.43
C VAL A 58 1.42 -0.99 0.62
N PHE A 59 1.71 -0.30 -0.48
CA PHE A 59 2.33 1.02 -0.48
C PHE A 59 1.27 2.10 -0.68
N LEU A 60 1.19 3.04 0.26
CA LEU A 60 0.25 4.15 0.26
C LEU A 60 1.03 5.47 0.24
N ALA A 61 0.70 6.37 -0.68
CA ALA A 61 1.36 7.66 -0.81
C ALA A 61 0.34 8.80 -0.78
N ASN A 62 0.57 9.79 0.08
CA ASN A 62 -0.31 10.96 0.23
C ASN A 62 0.34 12.21 -0.39
N ALA A 63 -0.28 12.71 -1.45
CA ALA A 63 0.14 13.91 -2.15
C ALA A 63 -0.44 15.20 -1.55
N ASP A 64 -1.36 15.11 -0.59
CA ASP A 64 -1.91 16.26 0.13
C ASP A 64 -1.01 16.67 1.32
N THR A 65 -1.25 17.85 1.89
CA THR A 65 -0.57 18.33 3.10
C THR A 65 -1.22 17.82 4.39
N GLN A 66 -2.47 17.37 4.32
CA GLN A 66 -3.20 16.83 5.47
C GLN A 66 -3.13 15.30 5.53
N PRO A 67 -3.13 14.69 6.73
CA PRO A 67 -3.27 13.25 6.87
C PRO A 67 -4.66 12.80 6.40
N HIS A 68 -4.71 11.64 5.75
CA HIS A 68 -5.97 11.06 5.26
C HIS A 68 -6.05 9.56 5.60
N PRO A 69 -7.20 9.05 6.07
CA PRO A 69 -7.41 7.61 6.18
C PRO A 69 -7.58 7.00 4.79
N PHE A 70 -6.92 5.87 4.54
CA PHE A 70 -7.08 5.05 3.36
C PHE A 70 -7.45 3.64 3.78
N SER A 71 -8.66 3.22 3.42
CA SER A 71 -9.20 1.90 3.67
C SER A 71 -9.10 1.07 2.40
N PHE A 72 -8.65 -0.17 2.52
CA PHE A 72 -8.48 -1.06 1.39
C PHE A 72 -8.82 -2.50 1.76
N GLU A 73 -9.18 -3.26 0.74
CA GLU A 73 -9.40 -4.68 0.83
C GLU A 73 -8.50 -5.41 -0.18
N VAL A 74 -7.80 -6.44 0.26
CA VAL A 74 -6.98 -7.31 -0.59
C VAL A 74 -7.29 -8.76 -0.25
N ASP A 75 -7.64 -9.57 -1.24
CA ASP A 75 -7.65 -11.03 -1.10
C ASP A 75 -6.33 -11.60 -1.65
N ALA A 76 -5.49 -12.11 -0.76
CA ALA A 76 -4.13 -12.55 -1.08
C ALA A 76 -4.13 -13.65 -2.15
N GLN A 77 -5.08 -14.59 -2.07
CA GLN A 77 -5.16 -15.72 -3.00
C GLN A 77 -5.50 -15.26 -4.42
N SER A 78 -6.45 -14.34 -4.57
CA SER A 78 -6.87 -13.78 -5.87
C SER A 78 -5.75 -13.04 -6.59
N HIS A 79 -4.78 -12.51 -5.83
CA HIS A 79 -3.62 -11.78 -6.35
C HIS A 79 -2.35 -12.64 -6.47
N GLY A 80 -2.45 -13.97 -6.37
CA GLY A 80 -1.30 -14.87 -6.55
C GLY A 80 -0.24 -14.76 -5.45
N LEU A 81 -0.63 -14.26 -4.28
CA LEU A 81 0.13 -14.39 -3.05
C LEU A 81 -0.18 -15.79 -2.48
N GLY A 82 0.85 -16.48 -1.99
CA GLY A 82 0.68 -17.83 -1.47
C GLY A 82 -0.32 -17.87 -0.32
N PRO A 83 -1.13 -18.93 -0.18
CA PRO A 83 -2.06 -19.01 0.94
C PRO A 83 -1.28 -19.09 2.25
N SER A 84 -1.76 -18.37 3.27
CA SER A 84 -1.26 -18.51 4.64
C SER A 84 -2.41 -18.41 5.62
N ASP A 85 -2.37 -19.24 6.66
CA ASP A 85 -3.36 -19.17 7.74
C ASP A 85 -3.16 -17.89 8.57
N ASN A 86 -1.92 -17.42 8.66
CA ASN A 86 -1.53 -16.24 9.44
C ASN A 86 -0.47 -15.40 8.70
N TRP A 87 -0.54 -14.09 8.89
CA TRP A 87 0.43 -13.15 8.35
C TRP A 87 0.93 -12.23 9.46
N SER A 88 2.24 -12.13 9.61
CA SER A 88 2.84 -11.10 10.45
C SER A 88 2.75 -9.75 9.73
N VAL A 89 2.32 -8.72 10.46
CA VAL A 89 2.06 -7.40 9.88
C VAL A 89 3.03 -6.37 10.44
N LYS A 90 3.66 -5.61 9.56
CA LYS A 90 4.53 -4.48 9.93
C LYS A 90 4.11 -3.23 9.17
N ARG A 91 4.11 -2.10 9.87
CA ARG A 91 3.97 -0.78 9.27
C ARG A 91 5.33 -0.10 9.23
N ILE A 92 5.65 0.52 8.10
CA ILE A 92 6.91 1.20 7.86
C ILE A 92 6.59 2.61 7.34
N THR A 93 7.14 3.62 8.00
CA THR A 93 7.06 5.03 7.59
C THR A 93 8.47 5.56 7.31
N SER A 94 8.58 6.86 7.03
CA SER A 94 9.87 7.55 6.88
C SER A 94 10.73 7.53 8.16
N SER A 95 10.09 7.46 9.34
CA SER A 95 10.76 7.59 10.64
C SER A 95 10.78 6.31 11.48
N GLU A 96 9.80 5.42 11.29
CA GLU A 96 9.60 4.29 12.18
C GLU A 96 9.18 3.00 11.47
N MET A 97 9.37 1.89 12.18
CA MET A 97 8.86 0.59 11.82
C MET A 97 8.22 -0.03 13.06
N THR A 98 6.94 -0.34 12.97
CA THR A 98 6.15 -0.88 14.07
C THR A 98 5.49 -2.20 13.65
N SER A 99 5.41 -3.14 14.58
CA SER A 99 4.62 -4.36 14.38
C SER A 99 3.16 -4.07 14.70
N ALA A 100 2.25 -4.65 13.92
CA ALA A 100 0.82 -4.66 14.19
C ALA A 100 0.38 -6.08 14.62
N PRO A 101 -0.83 -6.25 15.16
CA PRO A 101 -1.40 -7.58 15.35
C PRO A 101 -1.34 -8.40 14.05
N PRO A 102 -1.10 -9.72 14.13
CA PRO A 102 -1.10 -10.57 12.96
C PRO A 102 -2.48 -10.59 12.29
N GLN A 103 -2.48 -10.84 10.99
CA GLN A 103 -3.68 -11.00 10.18
C GLN A 103 -3.96 -12.49 9.98
N GLU A 104 -5.15 -12.92 10.38
CA GLU A 104 -5.62 -14.29 10.14
C GLU A 104 -6.28 -14.39 8.75
N GLY A 105 -6.03 -15.50 8.06
CA GLY A 105 -6.57 -15.76 6.73
C GLY A 105 -6.00 -14.87 5.61
N ASN A 106 -6.65 -14.92 4.45
CA ASN A 106 -6.14 -14.33 3.21
C ASN A 106 -6.76 -12.98 2.84
N ARG A 107 -7.75 -12.49 3.59
CA ARG A 107 -8.41 -11.20 3.31
C ARG A 107 -7.86 -10.13 4.25
N PHE A 108 -7.18 -9.15 3.68
CA PHE A 108 -6.64 -8.00 4.40
C PHE A 108 -7.64 -6.86 4.28
N ASP A 109 -8.23 -6.45 5.40
CA ASP A 109 -9.15 -5.32 5.48
C ASP A 109 -8.58 -4.32 6.50
N TYR A 110 -8.03 -3.22 6.01
CA TYR A 110 -7.26 -2.28 6.81
C TYR A 110 -7.64 -0.85 6.47
N THR A 111 -7.72 -0.03 7.52
CA THR A 111 -7.69 1.44 7.41
C THR A 111 -6.38 1.96 7.97
N ILE A 112 -5.64 2.70 7.16
CA ILE A 112 -4.35 3.30 7.53
C ILE A 112 -4.44 4.81 7.41
N GLU A 113 -4.10 5.53 8.47
CA GLU A 113 -3.87 6.98 8.39
C GLU A 113 -2.53 7.23 7.68
N VAL A 114 -2.57 7.89 6.52
CA VAL A 114 -1.38 8.21 5.73
C VAL A 114 -1.02 9.68 5.97
N PRO A 115 0.13 10.00 6.60
CA PRO A 115 0.52 11.37 6.88
C PRO A 115 0.62 12.21 5.61
N GLY A 116 0.32 13.51 5.72
CA GLY A 116 0.46 14.44 4.61
C GLY A 116 1.91 14.51 4.10
N ARG A 117 2.09 14.53 2.78
CA ARG A 117 3.40 14.54 2.11
C ARG A 117 4.32 13.38 2.49
N ASP A 118 3.76 12.25 2.90
CA ASP A 118 4.52 11.06 3.25
C ASP A 118 3.93 9.79 2.61
N ALA A 119 4.62 8.68 2.81
CA ALA A 119 4.20 7.36 2.39
C ALA A 119 4.27 6.36 3.54
N VAL A 120 3.42 5.33 3.46
CA VAL A 120 3.38 4.21 4.39
C VAL A 120 3.46 2.91 3.59
N LEU A 121 4.33 2.00 4.03
CA LEU A 121 4.36 0.63 3.55
C LEU A 121 3.84 -0.30 4.65
N VAL A 122 2.77 -1.04 4.36
CA VAL A 122 2.28 -2.12 5.21
C VAL A 122 2.75 -3.45 4.61
N VAL A 123 3.51 -4.22 5.38
CA VAL A 123 4.07 -5.50 4.97
C VAL A 123 3.33 -6.64 5.65
N PHE A 124 2.83 -7.57 4.85
CA PHE A 124 2.24 -8.83 5.26
C PHE A 124 3.20 -9.95 4.89
N ARG A 125 3.82 -10.60 5.89
CA ARG A 125 4.64 -11.80 5.64
C ARG A 125 3.91 -13.06 6.05
N PRO A 126 3.82 -14.08 5.19
CA PRO A 126 3.19 -15.34 5.55
C PRO A 126 3.99 -16.00 6.68
N GLU A 127 3.30 -16.45 7.72
CA GLU A 127 3.92 -17.24 8.78
C GLU A 127 3.92 -18.71 8.35
N THR A 128 5.09 -19.27 8.07
CA THR A 128 5.22 -20.72 7.91
C THR A 128 4.96 -21.37 9.28
N LYS A 129 3.97 -22.27 9.36
CA LYS A 129 3.86 -23.17 10.52
C LYS A 129 5.20 -23.92 10.67
N PRO A 130 5.76 -23.99 11.89
CA PRO A 130 6.99 -24.74 12.15
C PRO A 130 6.82 -26.24 11.87
#